data_AF-A0A1S1M254-F1
#
_entry.id   AF-A0A1S1M254-F1
#
_cell.length_a   1.000
_cell.length_b   1.000
_cell.length_c   1.000
_cell.angle_alpha   90.00
_cell.angle_beta   90.00
_cell.angle_gamma   90.00
#
_symmetry.space_group_name_H-M   'P 1'
#
loop_
_entity.id
_entity.type
_entity.pdbx_description
1 polymer ?
#
loop_
_entity_poly.entity_id
_entity_poly.type
_entity_poly.pdbx_seq_one_letter_code
_entity_poly.pdbx_strand_id
1 'polypeptide(L)'
;MEDHRDLTFEEARRRTHPCPLCQSPTFHMERYPRSVCADCAARATDSTGRTITGYNTSLGGGFQAVFTDTQQECDEVTRSNRCWIDGHPCGINEARFGGVVVEALPPSS
;
A
#
# COMPACT_ATOMS: atom_id res chain seq x y z
N MET A 1 -36.06 -17.78 -9.46
CA MET A 1 -34.68 -18.17 -9.18
C MET A 1 -33.81 -17.08 -9.76
N GLU A 2 -33.81 -15.94 -9.09
CA GLU A 2 -33.11 -14.73 -9.56
C GLU A 2 -31.85 -14.57 -8.73
N ASP A 3 -30.76 -14.39 -9.45
CA ASP A 3 -29.39 -14.44 -8.98
C ASP A 3 -29.10 -13.27 -8.03
N HIS A 4 -29.27 -13.47 -6.73
CA HIS A 4 -28.86 -12.51 -5.70
C HIS A 4 -27.32 -12.42 -5.55
N ARG A 5 -26.53 -13.17 -6.33
CA ARG A 5 -25.06 -13.17 -6.22
C ARG A 5 -24.44 -12.07 -7.07
N ASP A 6 -25.04 -11.73 -8.22
CA ASP A 6 -24.53 -10.70 -9.13
C ASP A 6 -24.50 -9.28 -8.55
N LEU A 7 -25.48 -8.90 -7.70
CA LEU A 7 -25.51 -7.57 -7.07
C LEU A 7 -24.29 -7.33 -6.18
N THR A 8 -23.84 -8.36 -5.45
CA THR A 8 -22.68 -8.22 -4.57
C THR A 8 -21.36 -8.05 -5.32
N PHE A 9 -21.19 -8.68 -6.50
CA PHE A 9 -19.98 -8.55 -7.30
C PHE A 9 -19.87 -7.18 -7.99
N GLU A 10 -20.96 -6.66 -8.53
CA GLU A 10 -21.02 -5.33 -9.15
C GLU A 10 -20.85 -4.22 -8.10
N GLU A 11 -21.45 -4.34 -6.91
CA GLU A 11 -21.26 -3.40 -5.81
C GLU A 11 -19.83 -3.43 -5.24
N ALA A 12 -19.23 -4.63 -5.13
CA ALA A 12 -17.83 -4.76 -4.75
C ALA A 12 -16.90 -4.11 -5.79
N ARG A 13 -17.16 -4.31 -7.09
CA ARG A 13 -16.42 -3.65 -8.18
C ARG A 13 -16.46 -2.13 -8.10
N ARG A 14 -17.63 -1.54 -7.77
CA ARG A 14 -17.79 -0.08 -7.58
C ARG A 14 -16.99 0.47 -6.38
N ARG A 15 -16.51 -0.40 -5.49
CA ARG A 15 -15.71 -0.06 -4.30
C ARG A 15 -14.25 -0.44 -4.45
N THR A 16 -13.82 -0.83 -5.65
CA THR A 16 -12.45 -1.17 -5.96
C THR A 16 -11.94 -0.37 -7.14
N HIS A 17 -10.62 -0.18 -7.21
CA HIS A 17 -9.92 0.27 -8.39
C HIS A 17 -8.86 -0.77 -8.76
N PRO A 18 -8.41 -0.83 -10.03
CA PRO A 18 -7.29 -1.69 -10.38
C PRO A 18 -6.03 -1.20 -9.67
N CYS A 19 -5.29 -2.14 -9.06
CA CYS A 19 -3.96 -1.87 -8.53
C CYS A 19 -3.09 -1.25 -9.63
N PRO A 20 -2.43 -0.10 -9.38
CA PRO A 20 -1.66 0.60 -10.40
C PRO A 20 -0.42 -0.19 -10.87
N LEU A 21 -0.03 -1.26 -10.17
CA LEU A 21 1.13 -2.08 -10.51
C LEU A 21 0.77 -3.41 -11.17
N CYS A 22 -0.24 -4.13 -10.65
CA CYS A 22 -0.58 -5.49 -11.12
C CYS A 22 -2.01 -5.65 -11.64
N GLN A 23 -2.83 -4.59 -11.62
CA GLN A 23 -4.24 -4.57 -12.04
C GLN A 23 -5.21 -5.44 -11.20
N SER A 24 -4.74 -6.14 -10.15
CA SER A 24 -5.64 -6.82 -9.21
C SER A 24 -6.62 -5.84 -8.55
N PRO A 25 -7.86 -6.25 -8.23
CA PRO A 25 -8.82 -5.39 -7.53
C PRO A 25 -8.29 -4.94 -6.16
N THR A 26 -8.23 -3.62 -5.94
CA THR A 26 -7.82 -2.99 -4.68
C THR A 26 -8.96 -2.14 -4.15
N PHE A 27 -9.23 -2.18 -2.84
CA PHE A 27 -10.26 -1.33 -2.23
C PHE A 27 -10.00 0.16 -2.51
N HIS A 28 -11.00 0.83 -3.04
CA HIS A 28 -10.95 2.25 -3.33
C HIS A 28 -11.23 3.06 -2.07
N MET A 29 -10.25 3.88 -1.70
CA MET A 29 -10.41 4.95 -0.73
C MET A 29 -10.15 6.26 -1.47
N GLU A 30 -11.10 7.18 -1.45
CA GLU A 30 -11.02 8.43 -2.23
C GLU A 30 -9.78 9.28 -1.89
N ARG A 31 -9.23 9.10 -0.68
CA ARG A 31 -7.98 9.73 -0.24
C ARG A 31 -6.72 9.10 -0.86
N TYR A 32 -6.77 7.83 -1.21
CA TYR A 32 -5.64 7.04 -1.70
C TYR A 32 -5.97 6.41 -3.07
N PRO A 33 -6.24 7.23 -4.10
CA PRO A 33 -6.71 6.74 -5.41
C PRO A 33 -5.66 5.90 -6.15
N ARG A 34 -4.40 5.91 -5.69
CA ARG A 34 -3.29 5.14 -6.26
C ARG A 34 -2.78 4.06 -5.31
N SER A 35 -3.60 3.63 -4.35
CA SER A 35 -3.23 2.57 -3.42
C SER A 35 -2.93 1.25 -4.15
N VAL A 36 -1.91 0.54 -3.73
CA VAL A 36 -1.57 -0.78 -4.29
C VAL A 36 -2.33 -1.89 -3.55
N CYS A 37 -2.50 -3.05 -4.18
CA CYS A 37 -3.07 -4.21 -3.50
C CYS A 37 -2.14 -4.74 -2.40
N ALA A 38 -2.69 -5.55 -1.49
CA ALA A 38 -1.94 -6.13 -0.38
C ALA A 38 -0.70 -6.93 -0.83
N ASP A 39 -0.81 -7.71 -1.93
CA ASP A 39 0.31 -8.49 -2.46
C ASP A 39 1.46 -7.61 -2.96
N CYS A 40 1.14 -6.48 -3.61
CA CYS A 40 2.15 -5.51 -4.03
C CYS A 40 2.76 -4.80 -2.82
N ALA A 41 1.95 -4.40 -1.83
CA ALA A 41 2.44 -3.78 -0.60
C ALA A 41 3.40 -4.69 0.17
N ALA A 42 3.14 -6.00 0.21
CA ALA A 42 4.00 -6.99 0.88
C ALA A 42 5.38 -7.16 0.21
N ARG A 43 5.55 -6.68 -1.03
CA ARG A 43 6.83 -6.69 -1.75
C ARG A 43 7.56 -5.35 -1.70
N ALA A 44 7.08 -4.39 -0.90
CA ALA A 44 7.74 -3.11 -0.75
C ALA A 44 9.18 -3.29 -0.23
N THR A 45 10.12 -2.55 -0.79
CA THR A 45 11.54 -2.56 -0.42
C THR A 45 12.05 -1.14 -0.14
N ASP A 46 13.19 -1.07 0.54
CA ASP A 46 14.05 0.11 0.53
C ASP A 46 14.73 0.31 -0.84
N SER A 47 15.60 1.33 -0.94
CA SER A 47 16.35 1.61 -2.16
C SER A 47 17.36 0.52 -2.56
N THR A 48 17.71 -0.37 -1.63
CA THR A 48 18.66 -1.48 -1.85
C THR A 48 17.99 -2.78 -2.24
N GLY A 49 16.65 -2.83 -2.22
CA GLY A 49 15.86 -4.03 -2.53
C GLY A 49 15.57 -4.92 -1.33
N ARG A 50 15.84 -4.47 -0.10
CA ARG A 50 15.50 -5.21 1.12
C ARG A 50 14.04 -4.98 1.48
N THR A 51 13.30 -6.06 1.73
CA THR A 51 11.85 -6.02 2.00
C THR A 51 11.54 -5.35 3.33
N ILE A 52 10.63 -4.37 3.27
CA ILE A 52 10.17 -3.58 4.41
C ILE A 52 8.66 -3.74 4.63
N THR A 53 8.23 -3.38 5.83
CA THR A 53 6.82 -3.21 6.17
C THR A 53 6.68 -1.98 7.07
N GLY A 54 5.52 -1.31 7.00
CA GLY A 54 5.24 -0.11 7.77
C GLY A 54 4.28 -0.36 8.93
N TYR A 55 4.46 0.37 10.02
CA TYR A 55 3.61 0.34 11.20
C TYR A 55 3.34 1.75 11.74
N ASN A 56 2.22 1.88 12.46
CA ASN A 56 1.95 3.05 13.29
C ASN A 56 2.74 2.93 14.59
N THR A 57 3.41 4.00 15.02
CA THR A 57 4.21 3.98 16.26
C THR A 57 3.39 4.31 17.50
N SER A 58 2.22 4.95 17.36
CA SER A 58 1.34 5.28 18.48
C SER A 58 -0.12 5.48 18.07
N LEU A 59 -1.02 5.52 19.06
CA LEU A 59 -2.44 5.89 18.88
C LEU A 59 -2.63 7.35 18.41
N GLY A 60 -1.65 8.22 18.66
CA GLY A 60 -1.65 9.62 18.24
C GLY A 60 -1.06 9.84 16.85
N GLY A 61 -0.65 8.77 16.18
CA GLY A 61 -0.02 8.78 14.88
C GLY A 61 1.49 8.51 14.93
N GLY A 62 2.11 8.58 13.76
CA GLY A 62 3.53 8.31 13.56
C GLY A 62 3.74 7.04 12.75
N PHE A 63 4.74 7.09 11.88
CA PHE A 63 5.05 6.05 10.91
C PHE A 63 6.47 5.54 11.15
N GLN A 64 6.65 4.22 11.12
CA GLN A 64 7.95 3.58 11.11
C GLN A 64 7.95 2.45 10.09
N ALA A 65 9.01 2.38 9.28
CA ALA A 65 9.30 1.24 8.45
C ALA A 65 10.33 0.35 9.13
N VAL A 66 10.17 -0.97 9.02
CA VAL A 66 11.13 -1.95 9.52
C VAL A 66 11.42 -2.99 8.43
N PHE A 67 12.61 -3.57 8.48
CA PHE A 67 12.93 -4.72 7.65
C PHE A 67 12.17 -5.95 8.11
N THR A 68 11.55 -6.67 7.19
CA THR A 68 10.69 -7.83 7.50
C THR A 68 11.47 -9.00 8.12
N ASP A 69 12.74 -9.16 7.76
CA ASP A 69 13.63 -10.23 8.21
C ASP A 69 14.18 -10.01 9.63
N THR A 70 14.56 -8.78 9.97
CA THR A 70 15.21 -8.47 11.26
C THR A 70 14.34 -7.69 12.23
N GLN A 71 13.22 -7.13 11.77
CA GLN A 71 12.37 -6.19 12.51
C GLN A 71 13.10 -4.92 12.97
N GLN A 72 14.31 -4.67 12.45
CA GLN A 72 15.05 -3.45 12.71
C GLN A 72 14.48 -2.30 11.88
N GLU A 73 14.57 -1.09 12.41
CA GLU A 73 14.14 0.10 11.70
C GLU A 73 14.87 0.29 10.37
N CYS A 74 14.10 0.68 9.36
CA CYS A 74 14.62 1.17 8.10
C CYS A 74 14.60 2.71 8.12
N ASP A 75 15.66 3.32 8.65
CA ASP A 75 15.78 4.78 8.80
C ASP A 75 15.48 5.55 7.50
N GLU A 76 15.92 5.01 6.36
CA GLU A 76 15.70 5.61 5.04
C GLU A 76 14.21 5.76 4.74
N VAL A 77 13.46 4.65 4.80
CA VAL A 77 12.04 4.61 4.46
C VAL A 77 11.22 5.34 5.52
N THR A 78 11.55 5.20 6.80
CA THR A 78 10.89 5.91 7.91
C THR A 78 10.95 7.42 7.72
N ARG A 79 12.11 7.98 7.32
CA ARG A 79 12.28 9.43 7.15
C ARG A 79 11.75 9.97 5.82
N SER A 80 11.85 9.18 4.76
CA SER A 80 11.51 9.65 3.41
C SER A 80 10.08 9.32 2.99
N ASN A 81 9.44 8.34 3.64
CA ASN A 81 8.19 7.73 3.20
C ASN A 81 8.26 7.17 1.76
N ARG A 82 9.47 6.84 1.26
CA ARG A 82 9.68 6.28 -0.08
C ARG A 82 10.06 4.82 0.00
N CYS A 83 9.43 4.01 -0.85
CA CYS A 83 9.75 2.60 -1.02
C CYS A 83 9.67 2.22 -2.51
N TRP A 84 10.02 0.99 -2.83
CA TRP A 84 9.96 0.46 -4.19
C TRP A 84 9.22 -0.86 -4.22
N ILE A 85 8.42 -1.09 -5.25
CA ILE A 85 7.78 -2.39 -5.51
C ILE A 85 8.15 -2.81 -6.92
N ASP A 86 8.86 -3.92 -7.05
CA ASP A 86 9.31 -4.43 -8.36
C ASP A 86 10.01 -3.33 -9.19
N GLY A 87 10.84 -2.51 -8.53
CA GLY A 87 11.56 -1.36 -9.12
C GLY A 87 10.73 -0.09 -9.32
N HIS A 88 9.41 -0.11 -9.08
CA HIS A 88 8.55 1.06 -9.25
C HIS A 88 8.54 1.94 -7.99
N PRO A 89 8.78 3.26 -8.11
CA PRO A 89 8.79 4.16 -6.97
C PRO A 89 7.39 4.30 -6.36
N CYS A 90 7.30 4.12 -5.05
CA CYS A 90 6.07 4.18 -4.27
C CYS A 90 6.24 5.06 -3.03
N GLY A 91 5.14 5.61 -2.54
CA GLY A 91 5.05 6.23 -1.22
C GLY A 91 4.47 5.26 -0.20
N ILE A 92 4.95 5.29 1.04
CA ILE A 92 4.43 4.49 2.15
C ILE A 92 4.17 5.40 3.36
N ASN A 93 2.95 5.40 3.89
CA ASN A 93 2.56 6.35 4.93
C ASN A 93 1.48 5.79 5.86
N GLU A 94 1.30 6.44 7.01
CA GLU A 94 0.22 6.14 7.93
C GLU A 94 -1.15 6.34 7.26
N ALA A 95 -1.99 5.30 7.33
CA ALA A 95 -3.38 5.40 6.93
C ALA A 95 -4.21 6.10 8.02
N ARG A 96 -5.15 6.97 7.63
CA ARG A 96 -5.96 7.77 8.56
C ARG A 96 -6.81 6.95 9.54
N PHE A 97 -7.12 5.69 9.21
CA PHE A 97 -7.94 4.79 10.03
C PHE A 97 -7.11 3.67 10.69
N GLY A 98 -5.80 3.89 10.85
CA GLY A 98 -4.86 2.90 11.36
C GLY A 98 -4.32 2.01 10.24
N GLY A 99 -3.12 1.48 10.48
CA GLY A 99 -2.33 0.77 9.48
C GLY A 99 -1.54 1.72 8.58
N VAL A 100 -1.04 1.16 7.49
CA VAL A 100 -0.19 1.84 6.51
C VAL A 100 -0.77 1.67 5.13
N VAL A 101 -0.66 2.72 4.32
CA VAL A 101 -1.04 2.72 2.91
C VAL A 101 0.22 2.86 2.06
N VAL A 102 0.25 2.13 0.95
CA VAL A 102 1.29 2.25 -0.08
C VAL A 102 0.63 2.73 -1.37
N GLU A 103 1.13 3.83 -1.94
CA GLU A 103 0.63 4.40 -3.18
C GLU A 103 1.73 4.41 -4.25
N ALA A 104 1.40 3.97 -5.46
CA ALA A 104 2.33 4.07 -6.58
C ALA A 104 2.54 5.56 -6.94
N LEU A 105 3.79 6.01 -7.01
CA LEU A 105 4.06 7.36 -7.47
C LEU A 105 3.82 7.44 -8.99
N PRO A 106 3.41 8.61 -9.53
CA PRO A 106 3.39 8.79 -10.97
C PRO A 106 4.82 8.61 -11.52
N PRO A 107 4.97 8.09 -12.76
CA PRO A 107 6.27 8.10 -13.42
C PRO A 107 6.77 9.55 -13.47
N SER A 108 8.04 9.76 -13.10
CA SER A 108 8.70 11.04 -13.31
C SER A 108 8.70 11.35 -14.81
N SER A 109 7.96 12.38 -15.21
CA SER A 109 7.95 12.94 -16.56
C SER A 109 9.32 13.45 -16.99
#